data_AF-A0A8H7R7S8-F1
#
_entry.id   AF-A0A8H7R7S8-F1
#
_cell.length_a   1.000
_cell.length_b   1.000
_cell.length_c   1.000
_cell.angle_alpha   90.00
_cell.angle_beta   90.00
_cell.angle_gamma   90.00
#
_symmetry.space_group_name_H-M   'P 1'
#
loop_
_entity.id
_entity.type
_entity.pdbx_description
1 polymer ?
#
loop_
_entity_poly.entity_id
_entity_poly.type
_entity_poly.pdbx_seq_one_letter_code
_entity_poly.pdbx_strand_id
1 'polypeptide(L)'
;MMAEEKIDAVHPLSKVENPSESVLDSLPTLDDVLHRQSQPPVCLYNYYIVLRDRLELETLLDFWLDVAQADILYKRYSKYAARRGSTAKFTNQHRLSSPVSIHPRTSDILTHMLLLHPRASLATTMHSTTTAGSTKKPPPTQLEMAETIERIYLRYIVPSAEKEINGLPHHIKETIGNHFSITIQEDNPIKKKLNPDNPIIYAQAKNYVHQLLQSTFPLFLRYKVFMNLTLPQQIGRLACGLLLLLVGFSLEFTLIFLDVHPWQKRLWGILPIVSGVFFTVTSITGIDPIWVLAFNLSETVPFHFTHIIQPKVKKILRKRSLHVLGVILFISFLFMLFFCLVAGKRL
;
A
#
# COMPACT_ATOMS: atom_id res chain seq x y z
N MET A 1 -4.94 -73.68 -11.86
CA MET A 1 -5.20 -73.66 -10.41
C MET A 1 -4.14 -72.74 -9.82
N MET A 2 -4.50 -71.46 -9.68
CA MET A 2 -4.41 -70.67 -8.43
C MET A 2 -2.98 -70.30 -8.02
N ALA A 3 -2.60 -69.07 -7.69
CA ALA A 3 -3.14 -67.72 -7.82
C ALA A 3 -1.92 -66.86 -7.41
N GLU A 4 -1.50 -65.88 -8.22
CA GLU A 4 -0.47 -64.94 -7.79
C GLU A 4 -1.07 -63.52 -7.85
N GLU A 5 -1.28 -63.00 -6.66
CA GLU A 5 -2.00 -61.78 -6.33
C GLU A 5 -1.11 -60.56 -6.61
N LYS A 6 -1.59 -59.67 -7.48
CA LYS A 6 -0.95 -58.41 -7.81
C LYS A 6 -1.18 -57.41 -6.68
N ILE A 7 -0.14 -57.15 -5.88
CA ILE A 7 -0.17 -56.11 -4.83
C ILE A 7 0.05 -54.74 -5.48
N ASP A 8 -1.05 -54.07 -5.85
CA ASP A 8 -1.06 -52.65 -6.19
C ASP A 8 -1.06 -51.81 -4.88
N ALA A 9 0.12 -51.52 -4.33
CA ALA A 9 0.25 -50.59 -3.21
C ALA A 9 0.31 -49.13 -3.71
N VAL A 10 -0.85 -48.58 -4.07
CA VAL A 10 -1.04 -47.13 -4.21
C VAL A 10 -1.08 -46.54 -2.80
N HIS A 11 0.03 -45.93 -2.37
CA HIS A 11 0.14 -45.22 -1.09
C HIS A 11 -0.65 -43.89 -1.17
N PRO A 12 -1.77 -43.71 -0.45
CA PRO A 12 -2.50 -42.46 -0.44
C PRO A 12 -2.06 -41.65 0.77
N LEU A 13 -0.91 -40.96 0.65
CA LEU A 13 -0.67 -39.76 1.47
C LEU A 13 -1.07 -38.54 0.63
N SER A 14 -2.36 -38.49 0.33
CA SER A 14 -3.00 -37.26 -0.13
C SER A 14 -2.99 -36.26 1.02
N LYS A 15 -2.24 -35.18 0.83
CA LYS A 15 -2.49 -33.83 1.36
C LYS A 15 -3.16 -33.81 2.74
N VAL A 16 -2.34 -33.75 3.80
CA VAL A 16 -2.72 -32.93 4.95
C VAL A 16 -2.63 -31.49 4.48
N GLU A 17 -3.74 -30.99 3.92
CA GLU A 17 -3.88 -29.59 3.56
C GLU A 17 -3.99 -28.81 4.87
N ASN A 18 -2.86 -28.24 5.33
CA ASN A 18 -2.86 -27.24 6.39
C ASN A 18 -3.81 -26.11 5.96
N PRO A 19 -4.96 -25.91 6.64
CA PRO A 19 -5.95 -24.91 6.21
C PRO A 19 -5.42 -23.48 6.30
N SER A 20 -4.30 -23.26 7.00
CA SER A 20 -3.64 -21.98 7.16
C SER A 20 -2.63 -21.65 6.06
N GLU A 21 -2.02 -22.64 5.40
CA GLU A 21 -1.03 -22.42 4.32
C GLU A 21 -1.72 -22.02 3.00
N SER A 22 -2.86 -22.63 2.67
CA SER A 22 -3.60 -22.35 1.42
C SER A 22 -4.26 -20.96 1.37
N VAL A 23 -4.41 -20.27 2.50
CA VAL A 23 -5.01 -18.94 2.56
C VAL A 23 -4.00 -17.87 2.18
N LEU A 24 -2.74 -17.99 2.65
CA LEU A 24 -1.66 -17.04 2.36
C LEU A 24 -1.14 -17.17 0.93
N ASP A 25 -1.12 -18.38 0.37
CA ASP A 25 -0.76 -18.65 -1.03
C ASP A 25 -1.69 -17.98 -2.06
N SER A 26 -2.87 -17.51 -1.62
CA SER A 26 -3.85 -16.85 -2.48
C SER A 26 -3.97 -15.33 -2.27
N LEU A 27 -3.11 -14.75 -1.42
CA LEU A 27 -3.04 -13.30 -1.24
C LEU A 27 -2.16 -12.66 -2.32
N PRO A 28 -2.41 -11.38 -2.69
CA PRO A 28 -1.54 -10.67 -3.63
C PRO A 28 -0.10 -10.62 -3.14
N THR A 29 0.84 -10.90 -4.04
CA THR A 29 2.27 -10.79 -3.81
C THR A 29 2.74 -9.33 -3.83
N LEU A 30 3.97 -9.07 -3.40
CA LEU A 30 4.57 -7.74 -3.53
C LEU A 30 4.57 -7.30 -5.00
N ASP A 31 4.93 -8.20 -5.92
CA ASP A 31 4.98 -7.88 -7.34
C ASP A 31 3.60 -7.52 -7.90
N ASP A 32 2.52 -8.20 -7.46
CA ASP A 32 1.16 -7.83 -7.83
C ASP A 32 0.81 -6.41 -7.37
N VAL A 33 1.24 -6.04 -6.16
CA VAL A 33 1.02 -4.69 -5.60
C VAL A 33 1.83 -3.65 -6.36
N LEU A 34 3.13 -3.90 -6.59
CA LEU A 34 4.05 -3.00 -7.29
C LEU A 34 3.62 -2.75 -8.75
N HIS A 35 3.14 -3.78 -9.43
CA HIS A 35 2.64 -3.69 -10.80
C HIS A 35 1.15 -3.33 -10.89
N ARG A 36 0.50 -3.00 -9.77
CA ARG A 36 -0.90 -2.55 -9.69
C ARG A 36 -1.92 -3.56 -10.20
N GLN A 37 -1.63 -4.84 -10.01
CA GLN A 37 -2.50 -5.96 -10.35
C GLN A 37 -3.46 -6.33 -9.20
N SER A 38 -3.26 -5.74 -8.01
CA SER A 38 -4.05 -5.98 -6.82
C SER A 38 -5.06 -4.86 -6.51
N GLN A 39 -6.09 -5.18 -5.72
CA GLN A 39 -7.19 -4.26 -5.40
C GLN A 39 -7.22 -3.87 -3.90
N PRO A 40 -7.87 -2.76 -3.52
CA PRO A 40 -8.04 -2.38 -2.12
C PRO A 40 -8.63 -3.50 -1.25
N PRO A 41 -8.15 -3.70 -0.01
CA PRO A 41 -7.21 -2.84 0.72
C PRO A 41 -5.72 -3.17 0.47
N VAL A 42 -5.40 -4.19 -0.32
CA VAL A 42 -4.03 -4.63 -0.61
C VAL A 42 -3.60 -4.09 -1.96
N CYS A 43 -3.41 -2.77 -2.07
CA CYS A 43 -3.03 -2.08 -3.30
C CYS A 43 -1.83 -1.14 -3.10
N LEU A 44 -1.20 -0.70 -4.20
CA LEU A 44 0.01 0.14 -4.15
C LEU A 44 -0.17 1.40 -3.30
N TYR A 45 -1.32 2.05 -3.41
CA TYR A 45 -1.64 3.24 -2.61
C TYR A 45 -1.60 2.94 -1.10
N ASN A 46 -2.31 1.90 -0.66
CA ASN A 46 -2.34 1.52 0.76
C ASN A 46 -0.99 0.99 1.25
N TYR A 47 -0.22 0.34 0.38
CA TYR A 47 1.14 -0.09 0.69
C TYR A 47 2.04 1.10 0.97
N TYR A 48 1.99 2.12 0.13
CA TYR A 48 2.72 3.38 0.34
C TYR A 48 2.33 4.05 1.67
N ILE A 49 1.04 4.16 1.98
CA ILE A 49 0.56 4.76 3.24
C ILE A 49 1.13 4.00 4.45
N VAL A 50 1.16 2.66 4.41
CA VAL A 50 1.71 1.86 5.51
C VAL A 50 3.23 2.02 5.60
N LEU A 51 3.95 2.00 4.48
CA LEU A 51 5.40 2.22 4.50
C LEU A 51 5.76 3.58 5.08
N ARG A 52 5.04 4.63 4.70
CA ARG A 52 5.26 6.00 5.18
C ARG A 52 4.89 6.18 6.65
N ASP A 53 3.68 5.81 7.04
CA ASP A 53 3.13 6.18 8.35
C ASP A 53 3.51 5.20 9.48
N ARG A 54 3.99 3.99 9.12
CA ARG A 54 4.18 2.89 10.09
C ARG A 54 5.58 2.31 10.10
N LEU A 55 6.25 2.30 8.95
CA LEU A 55 7.56 1.65 8.79
C LEU A 55 8.68 2.65 8.49
N GLU A 56 8.35 3.88 8.09
CA GLU A 56 9.31 4.93 7.69
C GLU A 56 10.24 4.44 6.54
N LEU A 57 9.66 3.67 5.60
CA LEU A 57 10.35 3.04 4.47
C LEU A 57 9.83 3.52 3.11
N GLU A 58 9.13 4.65 3.05
CA GLU A 58 8.58 5.20 1.81
C GLU A 58 9.65 5.50 0.77
N THR A 59 10.85 5.90 1.21
CA THR A 59 12.00 6.19 0.34
C THR A 59 12.39 4.98 -0.51
N LEU A 60 12.29 3.76 0.04
CA LEU A 60 12.57 2.52 -0.69
C LEU A 60 11.57 2.31 -1.85
N LEU A 61 10.29 2.49 -1.57
CA LEU A 61 9.24 2.34 -2.57
C LEU A 61 9.32 3.44 -3.63
N ASP A 62 9.58 4.68 -3.22
CA ASP A 62 9.78 5.81 -4.12
C ASP A 62 10.93 5.57 -5.10
N PHE A 63 12.09 5.13 -4.60
CA PHE A 63 13.23 4.77 -5.43
C PHE A 63 12.89 3.64 -6.41
N TRP A 64 12.28 2.56 -5.94
CA TRP A 64 11.92 1.43 -6.79
C TRP A 64 10.99 1.85 -7.94
N LEU A 65 9.98 2.68 -7.62
CA LEU A 65 9.03 3.21 -8.60
C LEU A 65 9.69 4.18 -9.59
N ASP A 66 10.58 5.07 -9.11
CA ASP A 66 11.32 6.01 -9.95
C ASP A 66 12.22 5.26 -10.96
N VAL A 67 12.95 4.23 -10.52
CA VAL A 67 13.78 3.39 -11.40
C VAL A 67 12.91 2.59 -12.38
N ALA A 68 11.81 1.98 -11.92
CA ALA A 68 10.88 1.27 -12.81
C ALA A 68 10.26 2.20 -13.88
N GLN A 69 9.98 3.45 -13.53
CA GLN A 69 9.52 4.45 -14.49
C GLN A 69 10.62 4.83 -15.48
N ALA A 70 11.88 4.98 -15.03
CA ALA A 70 13.02 5.21 -15.90
C ALA A 70 13.23 4.06 -16.90
N ASP A 71 13.07 2.80 -16.48
CA ASP A 71 13.10 1.62 -17.37
C ASP A 71 12.04 1.71 -18.48
N ILE A 72 10.81 2.09 -18.13
CA ILE A 72 9.71 2.25 -19.10
C ILE A 72 10.01 3.39 -20.07
N LEU A 73 10.55 4.50 -19.57
CA LEU A 73 10.95 5.65 -20.37
C LEU A 73 12.05 5.26 -21.37
N TYR A 74 13.09 4.57 -20.90
CA TYR A 74 14.20 4.08 -21.71
C TYR A 74 13.74 3.11 -22.80
N LYS A 75 12.87 2.14 -22.47
CA LYS A 75 12.29 1.20 -23.46
C LYS A 75 11.53 1.92 -24.56
N ARG A 76 10.76 2.96 -24.20
CA ARG A 76 10.03 3.78 -25.18
C ARG A 76 10.98 4.56 -26.08
N TYR A 77 12.01 5.18 -25.50
CA TYR A 77 13.05 5.88 -26.25
C TYR A 77 13.77 4.94 -27.22
N SER A 78 14.27 3.80 -26.74
CA SER A 78 15.02 2.83 -27.55
C SER A 78 14.19 2.34 -28.74
N LYS A 79 12.91 2.03 -28.53
CA LYS A 79 11.99 1.66 -29.61
C LYS A 79 11.78 2.79 -30.63
N TYR A 80 11.73 4.04 -30.19
CA TYR A 80 11.62 5.20 -31.08
C TYR A 80 12.91 5.45 -31.86
N ALA A 81 14.06 5.39 -31.20
CA ALA A 81 15.37 5.55 -31.81
C ALA A 81 15.63 4.45 -32.87
N ALA A 82 15.32 3.18 -32.56
CA ALA A 82 15.44 2.07 -33.50
C ALA A 82 14.55 2.25 -34.75
N ARG A 83 13.33 2.77 -34.58
CA ARG A 83 12.43 3.10 -35.69
C ARG A 83 13.02 4.21 -36.56
N ARG A 84 13.52 5.29 -35.97
CA ARG A 84 14.15 6.40 -36.69
C ARG A 84 15.39 5.95 -37.48
N GLY A 85 16.23 5.11 -36.89
CA GLY A 85 17.39 4.51 -37.55
C GLY A 85 17.04 3.53 -38.67
N SER A 86 15.90 2.84 -38.57
CA SER A 86 15.41 1.93 -39.63
C SER A 86 14.79 2.70 -40.80
N THR A 87 14.06 3.79 -40.53
CA THR A 87 13.50 4.67 -41.57
C THR A 87 14.60 5.42 -42.33
N ALA A 88 15.70 5.78 -41.67
CA ALA A 88 16.87 6.39 -42.32
C ALA A 88 17.57 5.45 -43.32
N LYS A 89 17.40 4.12 -43.22
CA LYS A 89 17.94 3.16 -44.20
C LYS A 89 17.07 2.97 -45.45
N PHE A 90 15.81 3.44 -45.42
CA PHE A 90 14.89 3.34 -46.56
C PHE A 90 14.74 4.65 -47.35
N THR A 91 15.17 5.79 -46.79
CA THR A 91 15.07 7.10 -47.44
C THR A 91 16.45 7.58 -47.90
N ASN A 92 17.05 6.85 -48.84
CA ASN A 92 18.21 7.35 -49.60
C ASN A 92 17.95 7.37 -51.11
N GLN A 93 16.69 7.58 -51.50
CA GLN A 93 16.32 8.10 -52.81
C GLN A 93 15.14 9.07 -52.65
N HIS A 94 15.32 10.31 -53.11
CA HIS A 94 14.30 11.34 -53.32
C HIS A 94 13.67 12.05 -52.09
N ARG A 95 14.23 13.20 -51.68
CA ARG A 95 13.81 14.54 -52.14
C ARG A 95 14.36 15.69 -51.27
N LEU A 96 14.76 16.73 -51.97
CA LEU A 96 15.03 18.11 -51.55
C LEU A 96 13.70 18.80 -51.22
N SER A 97 13.56 19.48 -50.06
CA SER A 97 12.84 20.78 -49.89
C SER A 97 12.64 21.20 -48.41
N SER A 98 13.36 22.27 -48.05
CA SER A 98 12.93 23.53 -47.39
C SER A 98 12.32 23.60 -45.97
N PRO A 99 12.56 24.72 -45.24
CA PRO A 99 12.39 24.85 -43.79
C PRO A 99 11.01 25.41 -43.40
N VAL A 100 10.47 24.98 -42.26
CA VAL A 100 9.21 25.53 -41.72
C VAL A 100 9.44 26.24 -40.38
N SER A 101 9.16 27.54 -40.46
CA SER A 101 8.91 28.59 -39.48
C SER A 101 8.80 28.25 -37.98
N ILE A 102 9.52 29.04 -37.18
CA ILE A 102 9.41 29.20 -35.74
C ILE A 102 8.34 30.29 -35.47
N HIS A 103 7.31 29.97 -34.68
CA HIS A 103 6.55 30.97 -33.92
C HIS A 103 6.11 30.43 -32.55
N PRO A 104 6.22 31.24 -31.48
CA PRO A 104 6.03 30.81 -30.10
C PRO A 104 4.57 30.90 -29.68
N ARG A 105 4.05 29.89 -28.98
CA ARG A 105 2.78 29.98 -28.23
C ARG A 105 2.93 29.36 -26.85
N THR A 106 3.37 30.21 -25.93
CA THR A 106 2.76 30.42 -24.61
C THR A 106 1.87 29.28 -24.09
N SER A 107 2.50 28.21 -23.63
CA SER A 107 1.92 27.31 -22.60
C SER A 107 2.97 26.87 -21.58
N ASP A 108 4.08 27.62 -21.50
CA ASP A 108 5.26 27.34 -20.67
C ASP A 108 5.13 27.83 -19.22
N ILE A 109 3.99 28.36 -18.79
CA ILE A 109 3.85 28.92 -17.42
C ILE A 109 3.33 27.87 -16.41
N LEU A 110 2.59 26.84 -16.86
CA LEU A 110 2.05 25.81 -15.96
C LEU A 110 3.00 24.61 -15.78
N THR A 111 3.83 24.32 -16.78
CA THR A 111 4.78 23.20 -16.75
C THR A 111 6.04 23.52 -15.94
N HIS A 112 6.42 24.80 -15.86
CA HIS A 112 7.52 25.26 -15.01
C HIS A 112 7.15 25.43 -13.53
N MET A 113 5.85 25.46 -13.17
CA MET A 113 5.41 25.47 -11.76
C MET A 113 5.30 24.07 -11.13
N LEU A 114 5.30 23.00 -11.92
CA LEU A 114 5.28 21.62 -11.39
C LEU A 114 6.67 21.08 -11.02
N LEU A 115 7.73 21.87 -11.25
CA LEU A 115 9.12 21.54 -10.97
C LEU A 115 9.66 22.14 -9.66
N LEU A 116 8.80 22.75 -8.84
CA LEU A 116 9.20 23.33 -7.54
C LEU A 116 8.40 22.77 -6.34
N HIS A 117 7.56 21.76 -6.55
CA HIS A 117 6.79 21.15 -5.47
C HIS A 117 7.36 19.77 -5.10
N PRO A 118 7.53 19.45 -3.80
CA PRO A 118 7.81 18.09 -3.36
C PRO A 118 6.67 17.24 -3.89
N ARG A 119 6.93 16.41 -4.90
CA ARG A 119 5.89 15.51 -5.40
C ARG A 119 5.48 14.60 -4.25
N ALA A 120 4.20 14.66 -3.89
CA ALA A 120 3.54 13.54 -3.25
C ALA A 120 3.86 12.30 -4.09
N SER A 121 4.40 11.27 -3.45
CA SER A 121 4.93 10.08 -4.10
C SER A 121 4.04 9.55 -5.21
N LEU A 122 4.62 8.98 -6.27
CA LEU A 122 3.89 8.46 -7.43
C LEU A 122 2.78 7.45 -7.07
N ALA A 123 2.81 6.90 -5.86
CA ALA A 123 1.77 6.07 -5.27
C ALA A 123 0.46 6.82 -4.92
N THR A 124 0.51 8.11 -4.58
CA THR A 124 -0.68 8.91 -4.18
C THR A 124 -1.35 9.64 -5.33
N THR A 125 -0.73 9.75 -6.51
CA THR A 125 -1.22 10.61 -7.62
C THR A 125 -2.36 10.00 -8.48
N MET A 126 -2.92 8.83 -8.16
CA MET A 126 -3.68 8.04 -9.16
C MET A 126 -5.10 7.61 -8.78
N HIS A 127 -5.88 8.45 -8.07
CA HIS A 127 -7.35 8.27 -8.04
C HIS A 127 -8.07 8.88 -9.25
N SER A 128 -7.36 9.42 -10.23
CA SER A 128 -7.98 10.01 -11.42
C SER A 128 -7.05 9.91 -12.63
N THR A 129 -7.08 8.78 -13.32
CA THR A 129 -6.71 8.67 -14.75
C THR A 129 -7.17 7.33 -15.31
N THR A 130 -8.46 7.03 -15.16
CA THR A 130 -9.18 6.18 -16.11
C THR A 130 -10.11 7.08 -16.91
N THR A 131 -9.51 7.92 -17.76
CA THR A 131 -10.26 8.56 -18.84
C THR A 131 -9.45 8.38 -20.11
N ALA A 132 -10.03 7.59 -21.00
CA ALA A 132 -9.60 7.42 -22.37
C ALA A 132 -9.43 8.79 -23.03
N GLY A 133 -8.18 9.21 -23.21
CA GLY A 133 -7.79 10.42 -23.89
C GLY A 133 -6.50 10.15 -24.64
N SER A 134 -6.63 9.77 -25.91
CA SER A 134 -5.54 9.62 -26.85
C SER A 134 -4.92 11.01 -27.15
N THR A 135 -4.10 11.52 -26.24
CA THR A 135 -3.08 12.50 -26.59
C THR A 135 -1.77 11.73 -26.69
N LYS A 136 -1.30 11.51 -27.93
CA LYS A 136 0.00 10.88 -28.19
C LYS A 136 1.05 11.78 -27.55
N LYS A 137 1.53 11.40 -26.36
CA LYS A 137 2.65 12.09 -25.72
C LYS A 137 3.81 12.13 -26.73
N PRO A 138 4.53 13.27 -26.83
CA PRO A 138 5.67 13.37 -27.72
C PRO A 138 6.68 12.26 -27.38
N PRO A 139 7.46 11.79 -28.38
CA PRO A 139 8.47 10.78 -28.13
C PRO A 139 9.46 11.30 -27.07
N PRO A 140 9.87 10.46 -26.11
CA PRO A 140 10.74 10.88 -25.03
C PRO A 140 12.08 11.37 -25.61
N THR A 141 12.56 12.48 -25.08
CA THR A 141 13.79 13.10 -25.57
C THR A 141 15.00 12.50 -24.83
N GLN A 142 16.15 12.49 -25.49
CA GLN A 142 17.38 12.03 -24.86
C GLN A 142 17.77 12.82 -23.60
N LEU A 143 17.56 14.14 -23.63
CA LEU A 143 17.78 15.03 -22.49
C LEU A 143 16.91 14.64 -21.29
N GLU A 144 15.61 14.44 -21.52
CA GLU A 144 14.65 14.02 -20.48
C GLU A 144 15.07 12.72 -19.79
N MET A 145 15.66 11.80 -20.54
CA MET A 145 16.14 10.53 -20.00
C MET A 145 17.42 10.71 -19.17
N ALA A 146 18.40 11.48 -19.66
CA ALA A 146 19.61 11.78 -18.90
C ALA A 146 19.27 12.50 -17.58
N GLU A 147 18.40 13.51 -17.63
CA GLU A 147 17.91 14.23 -16.45
C GLU A 147 17.19 13.31 -15.48
N THR A 148 16.38 12.35 -15.98
CA THR A 148 15.69 11.38 -15.12
C THR A 148 16.69 10.49 -14.37
N ILE A 149 17.73 10.00 -15.07
CA ILE A 149 18.75 9.14 -14.50
C ILE A 149 19.60 9.90 -13.47
N GLU A 150 20.04 11.11 -13.78
CA GLU A 150 20.80 11.97 -12.88
C GLU A 150 19.97 12.35 -11.64
N ARG A 151 18.69 12.69 -11.81
CA ARG A 151 17.78 13.00 -10.69
C ARG A 151 17.66 11.84 -9.71
N ILE A 152 17.58 10.60 -10.18
CA ILE A 152 17.51 9.42 -9.30
C ILE A 152 18.80 9.29 -8.49
N TYR A 153 19.96 9.48 -9.12
CA TYR A 153 21.25 9.44 -8.44
C TYR A 153 21.35 10.50 -7.34
N LEU A 154 21.10 11.77 -7.70
CA LEU A 154 21.20 12.91 -6.78
C LEU A 154 20.21 12.81 -5.62
N ARG A 155 19.05 12.19 -5.83
CA ARG A 155 17.99 12.11 -4.82
C ARG A 155 18.17 10.97 -3.82
N TYR A 156 18.63 9.80 -4.27
CA TYR A 156 18.60 8.57 -3.46
C TYR A 156 19.97 7.96 -3.14
N ILE A 157 21.00 8.26 -3.94
CA ILE A 157 22.31 7.59 -3.85
C ILE A 157 23.38 8.51 -3.25
N VAL A 158 23.35 9.80 -3.58
CA VAL A 158 24.34 10.77 -3.10
C VAL A 158 24.32 10.86 -1.56
N PRO A 159 25.49 10.89 -0.91
CA PRO A 159 25.57 11.08 0.54
C PRO A 159 24.90 12.39 0.97
N SER A 160 24.13 12.36 2.05
CA SER A 160 23.38 13.50 2.59
C SER A 160 22.28 14.03 1.66
N ALA A 161 21.84 13.24 0.69
CA ALA A 161 20.66 13.59 -0.10
C ALA A 161 19.39 13.56 0.77
N GLU A 162 18.40 14.41 0.45
CA GLU A 162 17.12 14.50 1.18
C GLU A 162 16.44 13.14 1.36
N LYS A 163 16.54 12.28 0.34
CA LYS A 163 15.96 10.94 0.32
C LYS A 163 17.04 9.86 0.17
N GLU A 164 18.20 10.05 0.78
CA GLU A 164 19.26 9.04 0.75
C GLU A 164 18.76 7.68 1.28
N ILE A 165 19.06 6.61 0.55
CA ILE A 165 18.79 5.25 1.01
C ILE A 165 19.94 4.80 1.90
N ASN A 166 19.79 5.00 3.21
CA ASN A 166 20.80 4.63 4.21
C ASN A 166 21.08 3.12 4.25
N GLY A 167 20.08 2.29 3.97
CA GLY A 167 20.20 0.83 4.03
C GLY A 167 20.91 0.17 2.85
N LEU A 168 21.34 0.92 1.83
CA LEU A 168 21.99 0.38 0.64
C LEU A 168 23.49 0.10 0.90
N PRO A 169 24.01 -1.12 0.61
CA PRO A 169 25.41 -1.46 0.79
C PRO A 169 26.37 -0.52 0.05
N HIS A 170 27.51 -0.22 0.69
CA HIS A 170 28.50 0.73 0.17
C HIS A 170 28.98 0.38 -1.24
N HIS A 171 29.22 -0.91 -1.53
CA HIS A 171 29.70 -1.33 -2.85
C HIS A 171 28.70 -1.02 -3.97
N ILE A 172 27.39 -1.06 -3.69
CA ILE A 172 26.36 -0.71 -4.68
C ILE A 172 26.37 0.81 -4.92
N LYS A 173 26.43 1.61 -3.86
CA LYS A 173 26.54 3.08 -3.95
C LYS A 173 27.78 3.49 -4.73
N GLU A 174 28.93 2.88 -4.43
CA GLU A 174 30.21 3.14 -5.09
C GLU A 174 30.19 2.74 -6.56
N THR A 175 29.60 1.59 -6.92
CA THR A 175 29.46 1.18 -8.32
C THR A 175 28.66 2.20 -9.13
N ILE A 176 27.56 2.70 -8.56
CA ILE A 176 26.75 3.75 -9.20
C ILE A 176 27.52 5.08 -9.23
N GLY A 177 28.15 5.49 -8.13
CA GLY A 177 28.92 6.74 -8.04
C GLY A 177 30.08 6.78 -9.03
N ASN A 178 30.80 5.67 -9.18
CA ASN A 178 31.90 5.53 -10.14
C ASN A 178 31.41 5.73 -11.57
N HIS A 179 30.23 5.18 -11.93
CA HIS A 179 29.61 5.40 -13.24
C HIS A 179 29.38 6.90 -13.50
N PHE A 180 28.81 7.64 -12.55
CA PHE A 180 28.60 9.08 -12.71
C PHE A 180 29.89 9.90 -12.69
N SER A 181 30.89 9.50 -11.89
CA SER A 181 32.19 10.19 -11.85
C SER A 181 32.92 10.10 -13.20
N ILE A 182 32.92 8.93 -13.85
CA ILE A 182 33.50 8.73 -15.17
C ILE A 182 32.77 9.58 -16.21
N THR A 183 31.44 9.60 -16.20
CA THR A 183 30.62 10.44 -17.09
C THR A 183 30.88 11.93 -16.89
N ILE A 184 31.22 12.36 -15.66
CA ILE A 184 31.56 13.76 -15.37
C ILE A 184 32.97 14.11 -15.85
N GLN A 185 33.92 13.17 -15.77
CA GLN A 185 35.35 13.37 -16.09
C GLN A 185 35.65 13.30 -17.60
N GLU A 186 34.76 12.72 -18.42
CA GLU A 186 34.84 12.84 -19.87
C GLU A 186 34.54 14.28 -20.32
N ASP A 187 35.60 15.07 -20.57
CA ASP A 187 35.60 16.47 -21.05
C ASP A 187 34.93 16.72 -22.41
N ASN A 188 34.21 15.74 -22.97
CA ASN A 188 33.50 15.92 -24.23
C ASN A 188 32.01 16.24 -23.99
N PRO A 189 31.61 17.53 -24.04
CA PRO A 189 30.22 17.95 -23.79
C PRO A 189 29.23 17.36 -24.82
N ILE A 190 29.72 16.87 -25.95
CA ILE A 190 28.91 16.23 -27.00
C ILE A 190 28.62 14.77 -26.63
N LYS A 191 29.58 14.00 -26.09
CA LYS A 191 29.33 12.62 -25.63
C LYS A 191 28.51 12.56 -24.35
N LYS A 192 28.73 13.49 -23.42
CA LYS A 192 27.96 13.66 -22.18
C LYS A 192 26.45 13.85 -22.40
N LYS A 193 26.05 14.37 -23.58
CA LYS A 193 24.65 14.53 -24.00
C LYS A 193 24.14 13.43 -24.94
N LEU A 194 25.01 12.58 -25.49
CA LEU A 194 24.72 11.74 -26.67
C LEU A 194 24.58 10.25 -26.38
N ASN A 195 24.92 9.74 -25.18
CA ASN A 195 24.46 8.42 -24.75
C ASN A 195 23.49 8.55 -23.60
N PRO A 196 22.22 8.14 -23.78
CA PRO A 196 21.35 8.05 -22.64
C PRO A 196 21.75 6.84 -21.81
N ASP A 197 22.22 7.11 -20.61
CA ASP A 197 22.62 6.08 -19.68
C ASP A 197 21.45 5.13 -19.45
N ASN A 198 21.72 3.85 -19.71
CA ASN A 198 20.72 2.82 -19.53
C ASN A 198 20.42 2.71 -18.03
N PRO A 199 19.14 2.77 -17.59
CA PRO A 199 18.78 2.63 -16.18
C PRO A 199 19.25 1.32 -15.53
N ILE A 200 19.80 0.38 -16.30
CA ILE A 200 20.49 -0.83 -15.83
C ILE A 200 21.56 -0.56 -14.76
N ILE A 201 22.15 0.64 -14.71
CA ILE A 201 23.09 1.04 -13.64
C ILE A 201 22.47 0.89 -12.25
N TYR A 202 21.15 1.03 -12.13
CA TYR A 202 20.42 0.87 -10.89
C TYR A 202 19.91 -0.55 -10.65
N ALA A 203 20.14 -1.51 -11.56
CA ALA A 203 19.55 -2.84 -11.48
C ALA A 203 19.90 -3.56 -10.16
N GLN A 204 21.17 -3.48 -9.74
CA GLN A 204 21.62 -4.09 -8.49
C GLN A 204 20.96 -3.42 -7.27
N ALA A 205 20.91 -2.09 -7.23
CA ALA A 205 20.24 -1.35 -6.16
C ALA A 205 18.73 -1.62 -6.14
N LYS A 206 18.07 -1.66 -7.30
CA LYS A 206 16.64 -1.95 -7.45
C LYS A 206 16.29 -3.34 -6.92
N ASN A 207 17.10 -4.35 -7.23
CA ASN A 207 16.89 -5.71 -6.74
C ASN A 207 17.09 -5.81 -5.23
N TYR A 208 18.12 -5.15 -4.69
CA TYR A 208 18.33 -5.10 -3.25
C TYR A 208 17.17 -4.40 -2.52
N VAL A 209 16.70 -3.26 -3.04
CA VAL A 209 15.54 -2.55 -2.49
C VAL A 209 14.27 -3.39 -2.59
N HIS A 210 14.06 -4.11 -3.70
CA HIS A 210 12.95 -5.06 -3.83
C HIS A 210 13.01 -6.15 -2.76
N GLN A 211 14.19 -6.70 -2.47
CA GLN A 211 14.37 -7.68 -1.39
C GLN A 211 14.04 -7.10 -0.01
N LEU A 212 14.38 -5.84 0.27
CA LEU A 212 13.98 -5.15 1.51
C LEU A 212 12.47 -4.90 1.59
N LEU A 213 11.84 -4.52 0.48
CA LEU A 213 10.39 -4.38 0.41
C LEU A 213 9.69 -5.73 0.61
N GLN A 214 10.26 -6.81 0.05
CA GLN A 214 9.75 -8.17 0.18
C GLN A 214 9.83 -8.67 1.63
N SER A 215 10.92 -8.38 2.34
CA SER A 215 11.06 -8.79 3.75
C SER A 215 10.06 -8.07 4.66
N THR A 216 9.64 -6.85 4.32
CA THR A 216 8.68 -6.05 5.10
C THR A 216 7.23 -6.22 4.65
N PHE A 217 6.99 -6.80 3.49
CA PHE A 217 5.64 -7.02 2.93
C PHE A 217 4.68 -7.78 3.85
N PRO A 218 5.11 -8.82 4.62
CA PRO A 218 4.23 -9.48 5.59
C PRO A 218 3.66 -8.55 6.66
N LEU A 219 4.41 -7.51 7.06
CA LEU A 219 3.93 -6.50 8.02
C LEU A 219 2.80 -5.67 7.41
N PHE A 220 2.91 -5.31 6.13
CA PHE A 220 1.83 -4.64 5.41
C PHE A 220 0.56 -5.50 5.36
N LEU A 221 0.69 -6.78 5.04
CA LEU A 221 -0.44 -7.70 5.06
C LEU A 221 -1.06 -7.76 6.46
N ARG A 222 -0.25 -7.79 7.53
CA ARG A 222 -0.72 -7.71 8.92
C ARG A 222 -1.60 -6.47 9.17
N TYR A 223 -1.17 -5.30 8.68
CA TYR A 223 -1.92 -4.06 8.88
C TYR A 223 -3.19 -3.94 8.04
N LYS A 224 -3.26 -4.53 6.83
CA LYS A 224 -4.40 -4.31 5.90
C LYS A 224 -5.30 -5.52 5.64
N VAL A 225 -4.80 -6.74 5.83
CA VAL A 225 -5.60 -7.97 5.68
C VAL A 225 -6.28 -8.35 6.99
N PHE A 226 -5.61 -8.08 8.11
CA PHE A 226 -6.06 -8.53 9.43
C PHE A 226 -6.70 -7.42 10.26
N MET A 227 -6.59 -6.16 9.86
CA MET A 227 -7.17 -5.04 10.60
C MET A 227 -7.90 -4.15 9.59
N ASN A 228 -9.03 -3.58 10.00
CA ASN A 228 -9.72 -2.57 9.20
C ASN A 228 -9.62 -1.18 9.81
N LEU A 229 -9.07 -1.06 11.02
CA LEU A 229 -9.00 0.16 11.81
C LEU A 229 -7.54 0.64 11.95
N THR A 230 -7.31 1.94 11.84
CA THR A 230 -5.99 2.55 12.06
C THR A 230 -5.66 2.65 13.55
N LEU A 231 -4.37 2.74 13.89
CA LEU A 231 -3.96 2.85 15.29
C LEU A 231 -4.51 4.09 16.01
N PRO A 232 -4.52 5.30 15.41
CA PRO A 232 -5.09 6.46 16.09
C PRO A 232 -6.58 6.25 16.43
N GLN A 233 -7.36 5.63 15.55
CA GLN A 233 -8.74 5.29 15.87
C GLN A 233 -8.87 4.19 16.93
N GLN A 234 -7.99 3.19 16.96
CA GLN A 234 -7.96 2.21 18.05
C GLN A 234 -7.76 2.92 19.39
N ILE A 235 -6.72 3.75 19.51
CA ILE A 235 -6.42 4.49 20.75
C ILE A 235 -7.60 5.38 21.15
N GLY A 236 -8.18 6.12 20.21
CA GLY A 236 -9.35 6.98 20.47
C GLY A 236 -10.57 6.19 20.95
N ARG A 237 -10.83 5.02 20.35
CA ARG A 237 -11.91 4.12 20.79
C ARG A 237 -11.63 3.49 22.14
N LEU A 238 -10.38 3.15 22.46
CA LEU A 238 -10.03 2.63 23.78
C LEU A 238 -10.36 3.66 24.86
N ALA A 239 -9.92 4.91 24.67
CA ALA A 239 -10.19 5.99 25.62
C ALA A 239 -11.70 6.23 25.78
N CYS A 240 -12.44 6.33 24.67
CA CYS A 240 -13.89 6.50 24.69
C CYS A 240 -14.61 5.30 25.34
N GLY A 241 -14.18 4.08 25.04
CA GLY A 241 -14.75 2.85 25.59
C GLY A 241 -14.57 2.76 27.10
N LEU A 242 -13.37 3.04 27.60
CA LEU A 242 -13.09 3.07 29.05
C LEU A 242 -13.92 4.14 29.77
N LEU A 243 -14.08 5.33 29.18
CA LEU A 243 -14.92 6.39 29.74
C LEU A 243 -16.39 5.97 29.78
N LEU A 244 -16.93 5.38 28.71
CA LEU A 244 -18.31 4.90 28.66
C LEU A 244 -18.56 3.76 29.65
N LEU A 245 -17.59 2.85 29.83
CA LEU A 245 -17.69 1.80 30.86
C LEU A 245 -17.73 2.41 32.26
N LEU A 246 -16.87 3.39 32.56
CA LEU A 246 -16.88 4.08 33.85
C LEU A 246 -18.23 4.74 34.13
N VAL A 247 -18.76 5.49 33.16
CA VAL A 247 -20.06 6.16 33.27
C VAL A 247 -21.19 5.14 33.40
N GLY A 248 -21.17 4.09 32.57
CA GLY A 248 -22.21 3.07 32.55
C GLY A 248 -22.29 2.29 33.85
N PHE A 249 -21.15 1.82 34.37
CA PHE A 249 -21.12 1.15 35.67
C PHE A 249 -21.54 2.09 36.80
N SER A 250 -21.07 3.33 36.81
CA SER A 250 -21.46 4.31 37.83
C SER A 250 -22.97 4.56 37.84
N LEU A 251 -23.59 4.67 36.66
CA LEU A 251 -25.02 4.86 36.49
C LEU A 251 -25.80 3.63 36.95
N GLU A 252 -25.41 2.43 36.52
CA GLU A 252 -26.05 1.16 36.94
C GLU A 252 -26.00 0.98 38.46
N PHE A 253 -24.82 1.13 39.08
CA PHE A 253 -24.70 1.01 40.53
C PHE A 253 -25.57 2.04 41.26
N THR A 254 -25.63 3.27 40.76
CA THR A 254 -26.50 4.31 41.34
C THR A 254 -27.99 3.93 41.25
N LEU A 255 -28.45 3.40 40.11
CA LEU A 255 -29.84 2.98 39.94
C LEU A 255 -30.21 1.76 40.79
N ILE A 256 -29.27 0.84 40.98
CA ILE A 256 -29.42 -0.33 41.85
C ILE A 256 -29.52 0.09 43.32
N PHE A 257 -28.64 0.99 43.77
CA PHE A 257 -28.65 1.48 45.15
C PHE A 257 -29.81 2.40 45.47
N LEU A 258 -30.34 3.14 44.48
CA LEU A 258 -31.55 3.96 44.67
C LEU A 258 -32.85 3.12 44.65
N ASP A 259 -32.75 1.84 44.30
CA ASP A 259 -33.86 0.89 44.13
C ASP A 259 -35.01 1.46 43.29
N VAL A 260 -34.67 1.99 42.10
CA VAL A 260 -35.64 2.69 41.26
C VAL A 260 -36.71 1.74 40.71
N HIS A 261 -37.97 2.10 40.94
CA HIS A 261 -39.15 1.51 40.30
C HIS A 261 -39.70 2.45 39.21
N PRO A 262 -40.15 1.94 38.05
CA PRO A 262 -40.19 0.53 37.63
C PRO A 262 -38.79 0.02 37.17
N TRP A 263 -38.56 -1.29 37.29
CA TRP A 263 -37.22 -1.91 37.11
C TRP A 263 -36.61 -1.70 35.72
N GLN A 264 -37.44 -1.53 34.69
CA GLN A 264 -37.02 -1.33 33.30
C GLN A 264 -36.18 -0.05 33.11
N LYS A 265 -36.30 0.93 34.01
CA LYS A 265 -35.45 2.13 33.98
C LYS A 265 -33.96 1.79 34.15
N ARG A 266 -33.64 0.68 34.80
CA ARG A 266 -32.25 0.19 34.96
C ARG A 266 -31.61 -0.12 33.61
N LEU A 267 -32.37 -0.65 32.65
CA LEU A 267 -31.85 -1.03 31.31
C LEU A 267 -31.20 0.13 30.54
N TRP A 268 -31.49 1.40 30.88
CA TRP A 268 -30.83 2.55 30.29
C TRP A 268 -29.34 2.66 30.65
N GLY A 269 -28.93 2.14 31.82
CA GLY A 269 -27.52 2.07 32.22
C GLY A 269 -26.70 1.04 31.46
N ILE A 270 -27.35 0.03 30.89
CA ILE A 270 -26.71 -1.00 30.07
C ILE A 270 -26.25 -0.41 28.73
N LEU A 271 -26.93 0.60 28.17
CA LEU A 271 -26.56 1.20 26.88
C LEU A 271 -25.12 1.75 26.83
N PRO A 272 -24.66 2.60 27.78
CA PRO A 272 -23.26 3.03 27.82
C PRO A 272 -22.29 1.87 28.08
N ILE A 273 -22.68 0.84 28.85
CA ILE A 273 -21.85 -0.35 29.06
C ILE A 273 -21.64 -1.10 27.74
N VAL A 274 -22.72 -1.38 26.99
CA VAL A 274 -22.65 -2.07 25.69
C VAL A 274 -21.81 -1.28 24.68
N SER A 275 -22.01 0.04 24.65
CA SER A 275 -21.22 0.95 23.80
C SER A 275 -19.74 0.95 24.21
N GLY A 276 -19.47 0.94 25.50
CA GLY A 276 -18.13 0.83 26.07
C GLY A 276 -17.43 -0.47 25.70
N VAL A 277 -18.11 -1.62 25.89
CA VAL A 277 -17.61 -2.95 25.48
C VAL A 277 -17.33 -2.98 23.98
N PHE A 278 -18.24 -2.44 23.15
CA PHE A 278 -18.04 -2.36 21.71
C PHE A 278 -16.76 -1.59 21.36
N PHE A 279 -16.55 -0.39 21.90
CA PHE A 279 -15.34 0.39 21.61
C PHE A 279 -14.05 -0.23 22.16
N THR A 280 -14.08 -0.83 23.36
CA THR A 280 -12.91 -1.49 23.93
C THR A 280 -12.51 -2.73 23.13
N VAL A 281 -13.45 -3.61 22.80
CA VAL A 281 -13.16 -4.83 22.03
C VAL A 281 -12.75 -4.50 20.59
N THR A 282 -13.42 -3.55 19.93
CA THR A 282 -13.02 -3.12 18.56
C THR A 282 -11.66 -2.45 18.54
N SER A 283 -11.29 -1.70 19.59
CA SER A 283 -9.95 -1.14 19.74
C SER A 283 -8.89 -2.22 19.89
N ILE A 284 -9.06 -3.16 20.84
CA ILE A 284 -8.04 -4.18 21.14
C ILE A 284 -7.82 -5.11 19.94
N THR A 285 -8.90 -5.44 19.23
CA THR A 285 -8.83 -6.33 18.06
C THR A 285 -8.43 -5.61 16.76
N GLY A 286 -8.56 -4.28 16.72
CA GLY A 286 -8.35 -3.46 15.51
C GLY A 286 -9.35 -3.76 14.38
N ILE A 287 -10.50 -4.33 14.73
CA ILE A 287 -11.57 -4.69 13.81
C ILE A 287 -12.87 -4.04 14.26
N ASP A 288 -13.44 -3.18 13.41
CA ASP A 288 -14.82 -2.73 13.51
C ASP A 288 -15.74 -3.68 12.73
N PRO A 289 -16.60 -4.47 13.40
CA PRO A 289 -17.48 -5.41 12.72
C PRO A 289 -18.62 -4.72 11.96
N ILE A 290 -19.08 -3.54 12.40
CA ILE A 290 -20.16 -2.80 11.74
C ILE A 290 -19.67 -2.31 10.37
N TRP A 291 -18.49 -1.69 10.32
CA TRP A 291 -17.92 -1.19 9.07
C TRP A 291 -17.62 -2.29 8.06
N VAL A 292 -17.12 -3.44 8.51
CA VAL A 292 -16.84 -4.57 7.61
C VAL A 292 -18.12 -5.27 7.15
N LEU A 293 -19.04 -5.58 8.07
CA LEU A 293 -20.21 -6.42 7.76
C LEU A 293 -21.31 -5.64 7.04
N ALA A 294 -21.60 -4.42 7.50
CA ALA A 294 -22.69 -3.60 6.95
C ALA A 294 -22.23 -2.78 5.74
N PHE A 295 -21.06 -2.16 5.80
CA PHE A 295 -20.62 -1.21 4.76
C PHE A 295 -19.52 -1.73 3.84
N ASN A 296 -18.89 -2.87 4.18
CA ASN A 296 -17.75 -3.41 3.45
C ASN A 296 -16.60 -2.38 3.30
N LEU A 297 -16.36 -1.62 4.38
CA LEU A 297 -15.36 -0.55 4.46
C LEU A 297 -14.15 -0.96 5.30
N SER A 298 -12.99 -0.47 4.89
CA SER A 298 -11.76 -0.50 5.66
C SER A 298 -11.16 0.90 5.71
N GLU A 299 -10.59 1.25 6.84
CA GLU A 299 -9.91 2.52 7.03
C GLU A 299 -8.50 2.48 6.43
N THR A 300 -8.13 3.54 5.72
CA THR A 300 -6.81 3.69 5.11
C THR A 300 -5.92 4.60 5.97
N VAL A 301 -6.44 5.77 6.30
CA VAL A 301 -5.91 6.84 7.14
C VAL A 301 -7.03 7.23 8.13
N PRO A 302 -6.74 7.79 9.32
CA PRO A 302 -7.80 8.16 10.27
C PRO A 302 -8.97 8.92 9.63
N PHE A 303 -10.17 8.38 9.77
CA PHE A 303 -11.44 8.86 9.21
C PHE A 303 -11.55 8.87 7.67
N HIS A 304 -10.62 8.22 6.97
CA HIS A 304 -10.70 8.02 5.53
C HIS A 304 -10.90 6.54 5.20
N PHE A 305 -12.01 6.24 4.53
CA PHE A 305 -12.46 4.88 4.28
C PHE A 305 -12.35 4.50 2.82
N THR A 306 -12.09 3.23 2.57
CA THR A 306 -12.06 2.64 1.23
C THR A 306 -12.81 1.32 1.24
N HIS A 307 -13.49 1.02 0.14
CA HIS A 307 -14.20 -0.25 -0.01
C HIS A 307 -13.24 -1.43 -0.12
N ILE A 308 -13.62 -2.53 0.52
CA ILE A 308 -12.89 -3.80 0.46
C ILE A 308 -13.30 -4.51 -0.84
N ILE A 309 -12.46 -4.42 -1.87
CA ILE A 309 -12.71 -4.99 -3.20
C ILE A 309 -12.06 -6.37 -3.31
N GLN A 310 -10.86 -6.55 -2.77
CA GLN A 310 -10.12 -7.81 -2.87
C GLN A 310 -10.90 -8.96 -2.21
N PRO A 311 -11.32 -10.00 -2.97
CA PRO A 311 -12.33 -10.96 -2.53
C PRO A 311 -11.86 -11.86 -1.40
N LYS A 312 -10.59 -12.28 -1.42
CA LYS A 312 -9.99 -13.11 -0.37
C LYS A 312 -9.88 -12.34 0.95
N VAL A 313 -9.41 -11.09 0.89
CA VAL A 313 -9.32 -10.20 2.06
C VAL A 313 -10.71 -9.93 2.63
N LYS A 314 -11.72 -9.71 1.77
CA LYS A 314 -13.12 -9.58 2.18
C LYS A 314 -13.62 -10.80 2.96
N LYS A 315 -13.32 -12.02 2.51
CA LYS A 315 -13.69 -13.25 3.23
C LYS A 315 -13.03 -13.34 4.61
N ILE A 316 -11.72 -13.04 4.68
CA ILE A 316 -10.95 -13.04 5.93
C ILE A 316 -11.51 -12.04 6.93
N LEU A 317 -11.68 -10.78 6.51
CA LEU A 317 -12.19 -9.71 7.35
C LEU A 317 -13.62 -10.01 7.83
N ARG A 318 -14.53 -10.44 6.94
CA ARG A 318 -15.90 -10.78 7.35
C ARG A 318 -15.96 -11.91 8.38
N LYS A 319 -15.17 -12.98 8.21
CA LYS A 319 -15.11 -14.10 9.17
C LYS A 319 -14.64 -13.62 10.54
N ARG A 320 -13.59 -12.80 10.58
CA ARG A 320 -13.06 -12.27 11.84
C ARG A 320 -13.98 -11.24 12.47
N SER A 321 -14.61 -10.37 11.68
CA SER A 321 -15.64 -9.44 12.16
C SER A 321 -16.83 -10.15 12.77
N LEU A 322 -17.28 -11.28 12.20
CA LEU A 322 -18.34 -12.09 12.80
C LEU A 322 -17.92 -12.66 14.16
N HIS A 323 -16.69 -13.17 14.27
CA HIS A 323 -16.14 -13.65 15.54
C HIS A 323 -16.06 -12.52 16.59
N VAL A 324 -15.52 -11.35 16.20
CA VAL A 324 -15.43 -10.17 17.08
C VAL A 324 -16.81 -9.70 17.52
N LEU A 325 -17.79 -9.67 16.62
CA LEU A 325 -19.17 -9.33 16.95
C LEU A 325 -19.77 -10.33 17.96
N GLY A 326 -19.52 -11.62 17.77
CA GLY A 326 -19.94 -12.66 18.72
C GLY A 326 -19.34 -12.44 20.12
N VAL A 327 -18.06 -12.10 20.21
CA VAL A 327 -17.39 -11.76 21.47
C VAL A 327 -18.01 -10.52 22.13
N ILE A 328 -18.28 -9.46 21.37
CA ILE A 328 -18.92 -8.24 21.88
C ILE A 328 -20.31 -8.55 22.45
N LEU A 329 -21.13 -9.30 21.71
CA LEU A 329 -22.47 -9.69 22.14
C LEU A 329 -22.42 -10.58 23.38
N PHE A 330 -21.48 -11.54 23.44
CA PHE A 330 -21.30 -12.42 24.59
C PHE A 330 -20.92 -11.64 25.85
N ILE A 331 -19.91 -10.77 25.79
CA ILE A 331 -19.50 -9.94 26.94
C ILE A 331 -20.64 -9.01 27.37
N SER A 332 -21.32 -8.38 26.41
CA SER A 332 -22.46 -7.50 26.68
C SER A 332 -23.62 -8.24 27.35
N PHE A 333 -23.91 -9.47 26.91
CA PHE A 333 -24.92 -10.33 27.50
C PHE A 333 -24.57 -10.72 28.94
N LEU A 334 -23.30 -11.04 29.21
CA LEU A 334 -22.85 -11.35 30.57
C LEU A 334 -23.03 -10.16 31.52
N PHE A 335 -22.68 -8.94 31.09
CA PHE A 335 -22.92 -7.73 31.89
C PHE A 335 -24.42 -7.51 32.10
N MET A 336 -25.23 -7.64 31.05
CA MET A 336 -26.68 -7.49 31.16
C MET A 336 -27.29 -8.50 32.13
N LEU A 337 -26.87 -9.76 32.08
CA LEU A 337 -27.31 -10.81 33.02
C LEU A 337 -26.91 -10.46 34.46
N PHE A 338 -25.64 -10.04 34.66
CA PHE A 338 -25.13 -9.67 35.98
C PHE A 338 -25.97 -8.54 36.61
N PHE A 339 -26.18 -7.43 35.89
CA PHE A 339 -26.91 -6.29 36.43
C PHE A 339 -28.42 -6.51 36.56
N CYS A 340 -29.03 -7.36 35.70
CA CYS A 340 -30.45 -7.72 35.82
C CYS A 340 -30.73 -8.67 37.01
N LEU A 341 -29.78 -9.54 37.36
CA LEU A 341 -29.95 -10.50 38.47
C LEU A 341 -29.72 -9.87 39.86
N VAL A 342 -29.01 -8.74 39.93
CA VAL A 342 -28.73 -8.06 41.19
C VAL A 342 -29.99 -7.37 41.71
N ALA A 343 -30.51 -7.85 42.84
CA ALA A 343 -31.62 -7.22 43.54
C ALA A 343 -31.21 -5.83 44.06
N GLY A 344 -32.10 -4.85 43.90
CA GLY A 344 -31.90 -3.52 44.47
C GLY A 344 -32.00 -3.58 45.99
N LYS A 345 -31.12 -2.85 46.67
CA LYS A 345 -31.24 -2.61 48.11
C LYS A 345 -30.90 -1.15 48.35
N ARG A 346 -31.88 -0.40 48.88
CA ARG A 346 -31.69 0.99 49.27
C ARG A 346 -30.67 1.07 50.40
N LEU A 347 -29.57 1.77 50.15
CA LEU A 347 -28.53 2.08 51.15
C LEU A 347 -29.02 3.13 52.15
#